data_AF-A0A814P9T6-F1
#
_entry.id   AF-A0A814P9T6-F1
#
_cell.length_a   1.000
_cell.length_b   1.000
_cell.length_c   1.000
_cell.angle_alpha   90.00
_cell.angle_beta   90.00
_cell.angle_gamma   90.00
#
_symmetry.space_group_name_H-M   'P 1'
#
loop_
_entity.id
_entity.type
_entity.pdbx_description
1 polymer ?
#
loop_
_entity_poly.entity_id
_entity_poly.type
_entity_poly.pdbx_seq_one_letter_code
_entity_poly.pdbx_strand_id
1 'polypeptide(L)'
;LLGFVKMDRVNEFENLAQDCEQISNRLRGLAPTLGNVVEVVEANQNILHLFQNIQNQMDRGFQRLGRRINNVEARLINMQNSLTRVRLTVDKAEKLDLIRTINSSCVRENHPITWLKFRGRAFPHQANNKRQFNRLNNEQILNILNYYGLPVSANGERNRKRILNYIGVPN
;
A
#
# COMPACT_ATOMS: atom_id res chain seq x y z
N LEU A 1 -93.84 5.18 46.75
CA LEU A 1 -92.92 4.14 46.24
C LEU A 1 -92.51 4.39 44.78
N LEU A 2 -93.43 4.49 43.81
CA LEU A 2 -93.10 4.75 42.39
C LEU A 2 -92.40 6.11 42.12
N GLY A 3 -92.65 7.15 42.90
CA GLY A 3 -91.99 8.46 42.76
C GLY A 3 -90.52 8.51 43.23
N PHE A 4 -90.19 7.76 44.30
CA PHE A 4 -88.82 7.70 44.84
C PHE A 4 -87.89 6.91 43.91
N VAL A 5 -88.34 5.77 43.38
CA VAL A 5 -87.58 4.96 42.41
C VAL A 5 -87.31 5.73 41.11
N LYS A 6 -88.19 6.67 40.73
CA LYS A 6 -87.99 7.54 39.57
C LYS A 6 -86.94 8.63 39.85
N MET A 7 -86.91 9.16 41.07
CA MET A 7 -85.99 10.22 41.48
C MET A 7 -84.56 9.68 41.66
N ASP A 8 -84.40 8.48 42.22
CA ASP A 8 -83.09 7.81 42.33
C ASP A 8 -82.45 7.52 40.97
N ARG A 9 -83.25 7.05 39.99
CA ARG A 9 -82.77 6.84 38.61
C ARG A 9 -82.38 8.14 37.91
N VAL A 10 -83.09 9.24 38.16
CA VAL A 10 -82.75 10.56 37.59
C VAL A 10 -81.40 11.04 38.15
N ASN A 11 -81.17 10.89 39.45
CA ASN A 11 -79.90 11.22 40.08
C ASN A 11 -78.74 10.35 39.55
N GLU A 12 -78.97 9.05 39.31
CA GLU A 12 -77.98 8.17 38.68
C GLU A 12 -77.64 8.61 37.25
N PHE A 13 -78.63 9.01 36.45
CA PHE A 13 -78.41 9.52 35.11
C PHE A 13 -77.65 10.86 35.09
N GLU A 14 -77.94 11.75 36.04
CA GLU A 14 -77.21 13.03 36.16
C GLU A 14 -75.75 12.81 36.57
N ASN A 15 -75.48 11.90 37.51
CA ASN A 15 -74.11 11.53 37.89
C ASN A 15 -73.36 10.91 36.71
N LEU A 16 -73.99 10.02 35.95
CA LEU A 16 -73.39 9.43 34.76
C LEU A 16 -73.08 10.48 33.67
N ALA A 17 -73.97 11.46 33.49
CA ALA A 17 -73.75 12.57 32.56
C ALA A 17 -72.55 13.44 32.99
N GLN A 18 -72.43 13.75 34.28
CA GLN A 18 -71.27 14.46 34.83
C GLN A 18 -69.97 13.68 34.67
N ASP A 19 -69.98 12.37 34.94
CA ASP A 19 -68.81 11.51 34.74
C ASP A 19 -68.38 11.48 33.27
N CYS A 20 -69.33 11.35 32.34
CA CYS A 20 -69.08 11.42 30.91
C CYS A 20 -68.48 12.78 30.49
N GLU A 21 -68.98 13.88 31.04
CA GLU A 21 -68.46 15.22 30.77
C GLU A 21 -67.04 15.40 31.32
N GLN A 22 -66.77 14.93 32.54
CA GLN A 22 -65.43 14.96 33.14
C GLN A 22 -64.43 14.11 32.33
N ILE A 23 -64.83 12.91 31.90
CA ILE A 23 -64.01 12.06 31.04
C ILE A 23 -63.73 12.76 29.71
N SER A 24 -64.75 13.35 29.07
CA SER A 24 -64.60 14.10 27.82
C SER A 24 -63.62 15.26 27.95
N ASN A 25 -63.73 16.03 29.04
CA ASN A 25 -62.82 17.16 29.32
C ASN A 25 -61.38 16.68 29.58
N ARG A 26 -61.19 15.57 30.30
CA ARG A 26 -59.86 14.96 30.51
C ARG A 26 -59.26 14.46 29.19
N LEU A 27 -60.04 13.79 28.35
CA LEU A 27 -59.59 13.34 27.02
C LEU A 27 -59.20 14.53 26.13
N ARG A 28 -60.00 15.59 26.14
CA ARG A 28 -59.69 16.83 25.42
C ARG A 28 -58.39 17.49 25.94
N GLY A 29 -58.17 17.45 27.25
CA GLY A 29 -56.94 17.93 27.89
C GLY A 29 -55.69 17.11 27.54
N LEU A 30 -55.84 15.82 27.21
CA LEU A 30 -54.72 14.95 26.80
C LEU A 30 -54.34 15.08 25.33
N ALA A 31 -55.25 15.54 24.46
CA ALA A 31 -55.00 15.66 23.02
C ALA A 31 -53.73 16.49 22.66
N PRO A 32 -53.45 17.65 23.30
CA PRO A 32 -52.21 18.38 23.07
C PRO A 32 -50.95 17.60 23.48
N THR A 33 -51.04 16.81 24.55
CA THR A 33 -49.91 15.98 25.01
C THR A 33 -49.61 14.89 24.00
N LEU A 34 -50.64 14.24 23.44
CA LEU A 34 -50.47 13.29 22.33
C LEU A 34 -49.86 13.95 21.08
N GLY A 35 -50.30 15.16 20.74
CA GLY A 35 -49.69 15.94 19.65
C GLY A 35 -48.19 16.14 19.84
N ASN A 36 -47.77 16.59 21.02
CA ASN A 36 -46.35 16.76 21.36
C ASN A 36 -45.56 15.44 21.28
N VAL A 37 -46.17 14.33 21.68
CA VAL A 37 -45.53 13.00 21.59
C VAL A 37 -45.30 12.62 20.13
N VAL A 38 -46.27 12.85 19.25
CA VAL A 38 -46.12 12.57 17.80
C VAL A 38 -44.98 13.40 17.20
N GLU A 39 -44.92 14.70 17.49
CA GLU A 39 -43.83 15.57 17.01
C GLU A 39 -42.45 15.09 17.46
N VAL A 40 -42.32 14.66 18.72
CA VAL A 40 -41.06 14.11 19.26
C VAL A 40 -40.69 12.79 18.57
N VAL A 41 -41.67 11.92 18.29
CA VAL A 41 -41.44 10.66 17.58
C VAL A 41 -40.94 10.93 16.15
N GLU A 42 -41.55 11.88 15.44
CA GLU A 42 -41.11 12.29 14.10
C GLU A 42 -39.70 12.89 14.13
N ALA A 43 -39.41 13.76 15.10
CA ALA A 43 -38.07 14.30 15.29
C ALA A 43 -37.03 13.21 15.55
N ASN A 44 -37.36 12.21 16.37
CA ASN A 44 -36.46 11.07 16.64
C ASN A 44 -36.22 10.21 15.40
N GLN A 45 -37.23 9.99 14.55
CA GLN A 45 -37.05 9.29 13.27
C GLN A 45 -36.10 10.05 12.34
N ASN A 46 -36.23 11.37 12.27
CA ASN A 46 -35.32 12.21 11.50
C ASN A 46 -33.88 12.13 12.01
N ILE A 47 -33.69 12.15 13.34
CA ILE A 47 -32.37 12.00 13.97
C ILE A 47 -31.75 10.63 13.62
N LEU A 48 -32.54 9.55 13.67
CA LEU A 48 -32.05 8.22 13.28
C LEU A 48 -31.58 8.18 11.82
N HIS A 49 -32.32 8.80 10.90
CA HIS A 49 -31.90 8.91 9.50
C HIS A 49 -30.61 9.71 9.34
N LEU A 50 -30.44 10.81 10.09
CA LEU A 50 -29.19 11.57 10.09
C LEU A 50 -28.01 10.73 10.59
N PHE A 51 -28.18 9.97 11.68
CA PHE A 51 -27.13 9.08 12.18
C PHE A 51 -26.73 8.00 11.17
N GLN A 52 -27.72 7.37 10.51
CA GLN A 52 -27.46 6.39 9.45
C GLN A 52 -26.68 7.01 8.28
N ASN A 53 -27.05 8.23 7.88
CA ASN A 53 -26.35 8.94 6.81
C ASN A 53 -24.91 9.29 7.19
N ILE A 54 -24.67 9.76 8.42
CA ILE A 54 -23.34 10.05 8.94
C ILE A 54 -22.49 8.78 8.98
N GLN A 55 -23.04 7.68 9.50
CA GLN A 55 -22.35 6.39 9.52
C GLN A 55 -21.94 5.94 8.11
N ASN A 56 -22.86 6.00 7.15
CA ASN A 56 -22.58 5.67 5.75
C ASN A 56 -21.49 6.57 5.13
N GLN A 57 -21.48 7.86 5.46
CA GLN A 57 -20.45 8.78 4.98
C GLN A 57 -19.08 8.47 5.61
N MET A 58 -19.04 8.18 6.92
CA MET A 58 -17.82 7.79 7.61
C MET A 58 -17.25 6.50 7.05
N ASP A 59 -18.07 5.47 6.84
CA ASP A 59 -17.62 4.18 6.29
C ASP A 59 -17.00 4.35 4.90
N ARG A 60 -17.64 5.14 4.03
CA ARG A 60 -17.08 5.48 2.71
C ARG A 60 -15.77 6.27 2.85
N GLY A 61 -15.70 7.18 3.82
CA GLY A 61 -14.50 7.95 4.15
C GLY A 61 -13.33 7.05 4.54
N PHE A 62 -13.55 6.15 5.51
CA PHE A 62 -12.55 5.19 5.98
C PHE A 62 -12.12 4.23 4.87
N GLN A 63 -13.04 3.73 4.04
CA GLN A 63 -12.70 2.90 2.88
C GLN A 63 -11.83 3.64 1.85
N ARG A 64 -12.07 4.93 1.61
CA ARG A 64 -11.22 5.76 0.73
C ARG A 64 -9.85 5.98 1.36
N LEU A 65 -9.80 6.26 2.66
CA LEU A 65 -8.54 6.46 3.38
C LEU A 65 -7.70 5.18 3.37
N GLY A 66 -8.30 4.01 3.66
CA GLY A 66 -7.62 2.71 3.61
C GLY A 66 -7.03 2.42 2.23
N ARG A 67 -7.79 2.69 1.15
CA ARG A 67 -7.25 2.57 -0.22
C ARG A 67 -6.06 3.49 -0.49
N ARG A 68 -6.08 4.72 0.02
CA ARG A 68 -4.96 5.67 -0.13
C ARG A 68 -3.72 5.19 0.65
N ILE A 69 -3.90 4.67 1.86
CA ILE A 69 -2.81 4.12 2.68
C ILE A 69 -2.16 2.94 1.96
N ASN A 70 -2.94 1.95 1.52
CA ASN A 70 -2.41 0.78 0.81
C ASN A 70 -1.62 1.18 -0.46
N ASN A 71 -2.12 2.18 -1.20
CA ASN A 71 -1.41 2.69 -2.38
C ASN A 71 -0.09 3.39 -2.02
N VAL A 72 -0.03 4.13 -0.90
CA VAL A 72 1.21 4.76 -0.43
C VAL A 72 2.20 3.70 0.03
N GLU A 73 1.77 2.69 0.76
CA GLU A 73 2.61 1.57 1.20
C GLU A 73 3.23 0.84 0.00
N ALA A 74 2.42 0.51 -1.01
CA ALA A 74 2.92 -0.13 -2.23
C ALA A 74 3.97 0.73 -2.96
N ARG A 75 3.78 2.06 -3.00
CA ARG A 75 4.76 2.98 -3.58
C ARG A 75 6.05 3.03 -2.76
N LEU A 76 5.97 3.03 -1.43
CA LEU A 76 7.14 3.01 -0.56
C LEU A 76 7.98 1.74 -0.75
N ILE A 77 7.33 0.57 -0.84
CA ILE A 77 8.00 -0.71 -1.12
C ILE A 77 8.73 -0.64 -2.47
N ASN A 78 8.07 -0.13 -3.51
CA ASN A 78 8.69 0.03 -4.83
C ASN A 78 9.88 1.00 -4.84
N MET A 79 9.79 2.09 -4.06
CA MET A 79 10.89 3.04 -3.88
C MET A 79 12.07 2.40 -3.16
N GLN A 80 11.83 1.66 -2.07
CA GLN A 80 12.88 0.96 -1.33
C GLN A 80 13.61 -0.08 -2.18
N ASN A 81 12.87 -0.85 -2.99
CA ASN A 81 13.45 -1.79 -3.94
C ASN A 81 14.30 -1.08 -5.01
N SER A 82 13.85 0.09 -5.48
CA SER A 82 14.59 0.88 -6.46
C SER A 82 15.85 1.49 -5.87
N LEU A 83 15.80 2.06 -4.65
CA LEU A 83 16.97 2.55 -3.93
C LEU A 83 17.99 1.44 -3.67
N THR A 84 17.53 0.24 -3.30
CA THR A 84 18.41 -0.92 -3.12
C THR A 84 19.13 -1.28 -4.41
N ARG A 85 18.43 -1.29 -5.56
CA ARG A 85 19.04 -1.54 -6.88
C ARG A 85 20.04 -0.46 -7.27
N VAL A 86 19.71 0.81 -7.03
CA VAL A 86 20.63 1.94 -7.27
C VAL A 86 21.88 1.80 -6.42
N ARG A 87 21.74 1.55 -5.11
CA ARG A 87 22.87 1.33 -4.21
C ARG A 87 23.79 0.21 -4.68
N LEU A 88 23.23 -0.95 -5.04
CA LEU A 88 24.02 -2.07 -5.58
C LEU A 88 24.73 -1.72 -6.90
N THR A 89 24.13 -0.86 -7.72
CA THR A 89 24.72 -0.40 -8.98
C THR A 89 25.87 0.58 -8.74
N VAL A 90 25.71 1.51 -7.80
CA VAL A 90 26.75 2.45 -7.37
C VAL A 90 27.93 1.69 -6.75
N ASP A 91 27.68 0.79 -5.79
CA ASP A 91 28.71 -0.06 -5.18
C ASP A 91 29.50 -0.86 -6.23
N LYS A 92 28.82 -1.32 -7.31
CA LYS A 92 29.45 -2.02 -8.42
C LYS A 92 30.30 -1.08 -9.28
N ALA A 93 29.81 0.14 -9.55
CA ALA A 93 30.53 1.14 -10.34
C ALA A 93 31.80 1.61 -9.62
N GLU A 94 31.73 1.94 -8.33
CA GLU A 94 32.89 2.37 -7.53
C GLU A 94 33.98 1.30 -7.50
N LYS A 95 33.60 0.03 -7.29
CA LYS A 95 34.55 -1.09 -7.34
C LYS A 95 35.15 -1.30 -8.72
N LEU A 96 34.34 -1.12 -9.77
CA LEU A 96 34.83 -1.23 -11.15
C LEU A 96 35.84 -0.12 -11.45
N ASP A 97 35.57 1.11 -11.04
CA ASP A 97 36.46 2.25 -11.24
C ASP A 97 37.79 2.04 -10.50
N LEU A 98 37.75 1.60 -9.24
CA LEU A 98 38.97 1.22 -8.50
C LEU A 98 39.78 0.16 -9.26
N ILE A 99 39.11 -0.88 -9.77
CA ILE A 99 39.77 -1.95 -10.53
C ILE A 99 40.36 -1.44 -11.83
N ARG A 100 39.64 -0.55 -12.54
CA ARG A 100 40.15 0.10 -13.75
C ARG A 100 41.39 0.93 -13.45
N THR A 101 41.39 1.68 -12.35
CA THR A 101 42.57 2.44 -11.91
C THR A 101 43.76 1.51 -11.65
N ILE A 102 43.57 0.41 -10.92
CA ILE A 102 44.64 -0.57 -10.65
C ILE A 102 45.13 -1.20 -11.97
N ASN A 103 44.21 -1.62 -12.83
CA ASN A 103 44.52 -2.31 -14.08
C ASN A 103 45.07 -1.37 -15.17
N SER A 104 44.87 -0.06 -15.08
CA SER A 104 45.39 0.91 -16.05
C SER A 104 46.92 0.84 -16.17
N SER A 105 47.60 0.38 -15.11
CA SER A 105 49.04 0.17 -15.09
C SER A 105 49.48 -1.17 -15.70
N CYS A 106 48.56 -2.04 -16.11
CA CYS A 106 48.84 -3.36 -16.69
C CYS A 106 49.27 -3.29 -18.16
N VAL A 107 50.34 -2.56 -18.44
CA VAL A 107 50.88 -2.39 -19.80
C VAL A 107 51.69 -3.63 -20.23
N ARG A 108 52.41 -4.26 -19.31
CA ARG A 108 53.30 -5.40 -19.58
C ARG A 108 52.57 -6.74 -19.46
N GLU A 109 52.98 -7.73 -20.24
CA GLU A 109 52.33 -9.05 -20.29
C GLU A 109 52.21 -9.77 -18.93
N ASN A 110 53.20 -9.58 -18.06
CA ASN A 110 53.28 -10.24 -16.76
C ASN A 110 52.68 -9.40 -15.61
N HIS A 111 52.16 -8.19 -15.87
CA HIS A 111 51.51 -7.41 -14.82
C HIS A 111 50.23 -8.07 -14.32
N PRO A 112 49.96 -8.01 -13.00
CA PRO A 112 48.84 -8.68 -12.40
C PRO A 112 47.52 -8.03 -12.80
N ILE A 113 46.57 -8.82 -13.32
CA ILE A 113 45.20 -8.36 -13.59
C ILE A 113 44.37 -8.54 -12.33
N THR A 114 43.75 -7.46 -11.88
CA THR A 114 42.76 -7.48 -10.80
C THR A 114 41.36 -7.69 -11.39
N TRP A 115 40.63 -8.68 -10.88
CA TRP A 115 39.29 -9.03 -11.35
C TRP A 115 38.20 -8.54 -10.39
N LEU A 116 37.10 -8.03 -10.95
CA LEU A 116 35.92 -7.64 -10.18
C LEU A 116 35.13 -8.90 -9.81
N LYS A 117 35.11 -9.25 -8.53
CA LYS A 117 34.35 -10.39 -8.00
C LYS A 117 33.03 -9.92 -7.40
N PHE A 118 31.91 -10.44 -7.90
CA PHE A 118 30.59 -10.25 -7.33
C PHE A 118 30.34 -11.21 -6.17
N ARG A 119 29.78 -10.69 -5.06
CA ARG A 119 29.42 -11.52 -3.89
C ARG A 119 28.43 -12.61 -4.31
N GLY A 120 28.64 -13.83 -3.81
CA GLY A 120 27.77 -14.97 -4.07
C GLY A 120 27.91 -15.60 -5.47
N ARG A 121 28.85 -15.13 -6.31
CA ARG A 121 29.14 -15.75 -7.62
C ARG A 121 30.62 -16.08 -7.75
N ALA A 122 30.93 -17.35 -7.97
CA ALA A 122 32.29 -17.79 -8.27
C ALA A 122 32.77 -17.17 -9.59
N PHE A 123 33.99 -16.61 -9.58
CA PHE A 123 34.60 -16.09 -10.79
C PHE A 123 35.00 -17.26 -11.70
N PRO A 124 34.60 -17.29 -12.99
CA PRO A 124 34.61 -18.51 -13.78
C PRO A 124 36.02 -19.01 -14.11
N HIS A 125 36.96 -18.12 -14.43
CA HIS A 125 38.31 -18.48 -14.85
C HIS A 125 39.32 -17.45 -14.36
N GLN A 126 40.34 -17.85 -13.61
CA GLN A 126 41.37 -16.93 -13.13
C GLN A 126 42.53 -16.84 -14.12
N ALA A 127 42.74 -15.66 -14.71
CA ALA A 127 43.96 -15.32 -15.42
C ALA A 127 44.65 -14.19 -14.66
N ASN A 128 45.80 -14.49 -14.06
CA ASN A 128 46.47 -13.57 -13.15
C ASN A 128 47.21 -12.45 -13.88
N ASN A 129 47.45 -12.56 -15.18
CA ASN A 129 48.12 -11.55 -15.99
C ASN A 129 47.66 -11.56 -17.45
N LYS A 130 48.07 -10.56 -18.23
CA LYS A 130 47.67 -10.39 -19.64
C LYS A 130 48.10 -11.56 -20.52
N ARG A 131 49.29 -12.15 -20.27
CA ARG A 131 49.76 -13.35 -20.97
C ARG A 131 48.83 -14.54 -20.76
N GLN A 132 48.41 -14.79 -19.52
CA GLN A 132 47.47 -15.86 -19.19
C GLN A 132 46.08 -15.57 -19.77
N PHE A 133 45.63 -14.31 -19.72
CA PHE A 133 44.35 -13.92 -20.30
C PHE A 133 44.30 -14.16 -21.82
N ASN A 134 45.37 -13.83 -22.54
CA ASN A 134 45.47 -14.05 -23.99
C ASN A 134 45.45 -15.55 -24.36
N ARG A 135 45.76 -16.44 -23.42
CA ARG A 135 45.72 -17.91 -23.62
C ARG A 135 44.37 -18.54 -23.30
N LEU A 136 43.43 -17.81 -22.70
CA LEU A 136 42.09 -18.35 -22.44
C LEU A 136 41.43 -18.76 -23.75
N ASN A 137 40.71 -19.87 -23.79
CA ASN A 137 39.95 -20.28 -24.98
C ASN A 137 38.64 -19.48 -25.12
N ASN A 138 37.92 -19.65 -26.23
CA ASN A 138 36.69 -18.89 -26.49
C ASN A 138 35.59 -19.16 -25.47
N GLU A 139 35.42 -20.40 -25.02
CA GLU A 139 34.43 -20.76 -24.00
C GLU A 139 34.71 -20.05 -22.68
N GLN A 140 35.97 -20.00 -22.26
CA GLN A 140 36.39 -19.28 -21.06
C GLN A 140 36.11 -17.76 -21.16
N ILE A 141 36.36 -17.18 -22.33
CA ILE A 141 36.03 -15.76 -22.63
C ILE A 141 34.52 -15.51 -22.56
N LEU A 142 33.70 -16.41 -23.13
CA LEU A 142 32.25 -16.32 -23.06
C LEU A 142 31.74 -16.42 -21.62
N ASN A 143 32.30 -17.32 -20.80
CA ASN A 143 31.95 -17.44 -19.39
C ASN A 143 32.26 -16.15 -18.60
N ILE A 144 33.38 -15.49 -18.90
CA ILE A 144 33.72 -14.19 -18.29
C ILE A 144 32.77 -13.08 -18.76
N LEU A 145 32.42 -13.03 -20.05
CA LEU A 145 31.42 -12.06 -20.55
C LEU A 145 30.08 -12.24 -19.86
N ASN A 146 29.60 -13.49 -19.75
CA ASN A 146 28.36 -13.83 -19.07
C ASN A 146 28.39 -13.47 -17.59
N TYR A 147 29.52 -13.72 -16.91
CA TYR A 147 29.71 -13.33 -15.51
C TYR A 147 29.51 -11.82 -15.30
N TYR A 148 30.04 -11.00 -16.20
CA TYR A 148 29.89 -9.54 -16.16
C TYR A 148 28.59 -9.00 -16.78
N GLY A 149 27.82 -9.83 -17.48
CA GLY A 149 26.64 -9.43 -18.25
C GLY A 149 26.99 -8.58 -19.47
N LEU A 150 28.15 -8.82 -20.08
CA LEU A 150 28.62 -8.09 -21.25
C LEU A 150 28.09 -8.72 -22.54
N PRO A 151 27.78 -7.92 -23.58
CA PRO A 151 27.30 -8.47 -24.84
C PRO A 151 28.36 -9.37 -25.49
N VAL A 152 27.91 -10.41 -26.18
CA VAL A 152 28.75 -11.36 -26.91
C VAL A 152 28.83 -10.96 -28.39
N SER A 153 30.00 -11.13 -29.01
CA SER A 153 30.22 -11.01 -30.45
C SER A 153 30.67 -12.34 -31.04
N ALA A 154 30.39 -12.59 -32.32
CA ALA A 154 30.95 -13.73 -33.05
C ALA A 154 32.48 -13.69 -33.17
N ASN A 155 33.09 -12.50 -33.06
CA ASN A 155 34.54 -12.34 -33.10
C ASN A 155 35.14 -12.47 -31.69
N GLY A 156 35.92 -13.53 -31.46
CA GLY A 156 36.59 -13.79 -30.19
C GLY A 156 37.55 -12.68 -29.74
N GLU A 157 38.25 -12.03 -30.66
CA GLU A 157 39.14 -10.92 -30.36
C GLU A 157 38.37 -9.68 -29.89
N ARG A 158 37.20 -9.42 -30.48
CA ARG A 158 36.29 -8.35 -30.02
C ARG A 158 35.79 -8.63 -28.60
N ASN A 159 35.52 -9.89 -28.28
CA ASN A 159 35.12 -10.31 -26.93
C ASN A 159 36.25 -10.10 -25.90
N ARG A 160 37.48 -10.47 -26.25
CA ARG A 160 38.67 -10.22 -25.40
C ARG A 160 38.86 -8.74 -25.13
N LYS A 161 38.90 -7.91 -26.17
CA LYS A 161 39.02 -6.45 -26.05
C LYS A 161 37.90 -5.86 -25.19
N ARG A 162 36.68 -6.36 -25.32
CA ARG A 162 35.54 -5.93 -24.52
C ARG A 162 35.75 -6.21 -23.02
N ILE A 163 36.29 -7.38 -22.66
CA ILE A 163 36.63 -7.69 -21.26
C ILE A 163 37.74 -6.77 -20.77
N LEU A 164 38.85 -6.64 -21.52
CA LEU A 164 40.00 -5.81 -21.13
C LEU A 164 39.60 -4.35 -20.93
N ASN A 165 38.84 -3.78 -21.88
CA ASN A 165 38.29 -2.43 -21.76
C ASN A 165 37.33 -2.30 -20.57
N TYR A 166 36.52 -3.32 -20.31
CA TYR A 166 35.60 -3.31 -19.17
C TYR A 166 36.35 -3.17 -17.84
N ILE A 167 37.42 -3.95 -17.65
CA ILE A 167 38.24 -3.95 -16.42
C ILE A 167 39.40 -2.94 -16.43
N GLY A 168 39.57 -2.15 -17.50
CA GLY A 168 40.58 -1.09 -17.59
C GLY A 168 42.01 -1.55 -17.88
N VAL A 169 42.21 -2.72 -18.48
CA VAL A 169 43.54 -3.15 -18.94
C VAL A 169 43.83 -2.56 -20.32
N PRO A 170 44.94 -1.84 -20.53
CA PRO A 170 45.33 -1.32 -21.83
C PRO A 170 45.53 -2.44 -22.87
N ASN A 171 45.01 -2.24 -24.09
CA ASN A 171 45.22 -3.16 -25.21
C ASN A 171 46.65 -3.12 -25.71
#